data_AF-M0I9E9-F1
#
_entry.id   AF-M0I9E9-F1
#
_cell.length_a   1.000
_cell.length_b   1.000
_cell.length_c   1.000
_cell.angle_alpha   90.00
_cell.angle_beta   90.00
_cell.angle_gamma   90.00
#
_symmetry.space_group_name_H-M   'P 1'
#
loop_
_entity.id
_entity.type
_entity.pdbx_description
1 polymer ?
#
loop_
_entity_poly.entity_id
_entity_poly.type
_entity_poly.pdbx_seq_one_letter_code
_entity_poly.pdbx_strand_id
1 'polypeptide(L)' 'MTLGTSEPTGREYVRHHKDDLVKILRHGSNPEIRAYAYAILLRYGTERDIEEIRREFETVIGGER' A
#
# COMPACT_ATOMS: atom_id res chain seq x y z
N MET A 1 8.58 -5.69 34.81
CA MET A 1 8.99 -5.06 33.53
C MET A 1 8.34 -5.84 32.40
N THR A 2 7.17 -5.40 31.94
CA THR A 2 6.55 -5.94 30.72
C THR A 2 7.30 -5.35 29.53
N LEU A 3 7.98 -6.20 28.76
CA LEU A 3 8.55 -5.81 27.47
C LEU A 3 7.40 -5.28 26.60
N GLY A 4 7.32 -3.96 26.44
CA GLY A 4 6.43 -3.35 25.48
C GLY A 4 6.94 -3.72 24.10
N THR A 5 6.43 -4.81 23.54
CA THR A 5 6.49 -5.03 22.10
C THR A 5 5.57 -3.97 21.49
N SER A 6 6.12 -2.78 21.27
CA SER A 6 5.49 -1.78 20.42
C SER A 6 5.49 -2.38 19.02
N GLU A 7 4.47 -3.18 18.68
CA GLU A 7 4.26 -3.58 17.30
C GLU A 7 4.33 -2.30 16.45
N PRO A 8 5.14 -2.27 15.39
CA PRO A 8 5.26 -1.07 14.57
C PRO A 8 3.84 -0.67 14.16
N THR A 9 3.50 0.58 14.43
CA THR A 9 2.19 1.08 14.05
C THR A 9 2.02 0.90 12.54
N GLY A 10 0.81 0.68 12.03
CA GLY A 10 0.61 0.52 10.59
C GLY A 10 1.22 1.66 9.76
N ARG A 11 1.31 2.86 10.35
CA ARG A 11 2.00 4.02 9.78
C ARG A 11 3.52 3.84 9.69
N GLU A 12 4.16 3.29 10.73
CA GLU A 12 5.58 2.94 10.69
C GLU A 12 5.86 1.85 9.68
N TYR A 13 5.00 0.82 9.62
CA TYR A 13 5.11 -0.24 8.62
C TYR A 13 5.10 0.35 7.20
N VAL A 14 4.12 1.20 6.88
CA VAL A 14 4.07 1.86 5.56
C VAL A 14 5.30 2.73 5.32
N ARG A 15 5.77 3.49 6.32
CA ARG A 15 6.97 4.32 6.17
C ARG A 15 8.22 3.50 5.85
N HIS A 16 8.36 2.32 6.46
CA HIS A 16 9.53 1.46 6.27
C HIS A 16 9.45 0.56 5.02
N HIS A 17 8.23 0.24 4.57
CA HIS A 17 8.00 -0.70 3.46
C HIS A 17 7.35 -0.05 2.23
N LYS A 18 7.39 1.28 2.12
CA LYS A 18 6.72 2.01 1.04
C LYS A 18 7.15 1.51 -0.35
N ASP A 19 8.45 1.38 -0.57
CA ASP A 19 8.98 0.97 -1.88
C ASP A 19 8.59 -0.47 -2.23
N ASP A 20 8.56 -1.36 -1.23
CA ASP A 20 8.10 -2.74 -1.40
C ASP A 20 6.62 -2.80 -1.77
N LEU A 21 5.79 -2.02 -1.07
CA LEU A 21 4.35 -1.92 -1.35
C LEU A 21 4.10 -1.38 -2.76
N VAL A 22 4.81 -0.32 -3.17
CA VAL A 22 4.72 0.21 -4.54
C VAL A 22 5.16 -0.82 -5.57
N LYS A 23 6.23 -1.57 -5.30
CA LYS A 23 6.72 -2.63 -6.19
C LYS A 23 5.70 -3.76 -6.33
N ILE A 24 5.06 -4.17 -5.23
CA ILE A 24 3.96 -5.14 -5.24
C ILE A 24 2.80 -4.62 -6.09
N LEU A 25 2.43 -3.36 -5.95
CA LEU A 25 1.32 -2.78 -6.72
C LEU A 25 1.58 -2.72 -8.22
N ARG A 26 2.82 -2.39 -8.63
CA ARG A 26 3.19 -2.22 -10.05
C ARG A 26 3.56 -3.50 -10.77
N HIS A 27 4.21 -4.43 -10.07
CA HIS A 27 4.81 -5.61 -10.69
C HIS A 27 4.28 -6.93 -10.13
N GLY A 28 3.46 -6.89 -9.07
CA GLY A 28 2.85 -8.08 -8.50
C GLY A 28 1.90 -8.74 -9.48
N SER A 29 2.07 -10.04 -9.71
CA SER A 29 1.15 -10.84 -10.53
C SER A 29 -0.01 -11.42 -9.73
N ASN A 30 0.09 -11.47 -8.40
CA ASN A 30 -0.95 -12.00 -7.53
C ASN A 30 -1.96 -10.88 -7.14
N PRO A 31 -3.24 -10.98 -7.53
CA PRO A 31 -4.25 -9.96 -7.28
C PRO A 31 -4.60 -9.81 -5.79
N GLU A 32 -4.56 -10.89 -5.01
CA GLU A 32 -4.85 -10.87 -3.57
C GLU A 32 -3.77 -10.08 -2.82
N ILE A 33 -2.50 -10.35 -3.13
CA ILE A 33 -1.36 -9.65 -2.52
C ILE A 33 -1.39 -8.15 -2.88
N ARG A 34 -1.77 -7.81 -4.13
CA ARG A 34 -1.99 -6.42 -4.52
C ARG A 34 -3.13 -5.76 -3.75
N ALA A 35 -4.25 -6.45 -3.56
CA ALA A 35 -5.38 -5.95 -2.77
C ALA A 35 -4.97 -5.66 -1.31
N TYR A 36 -4.17 -6.53 -0.69
CA TYR A 36 -3.63 -6.29 0.65
C TYR A 36 -2.71 -5.07 0.69
N ALA A 37 -1.82 -4.91 -0.29
CA ALA A 37 -0.95 -3.73 -0.38
C ALA A 37 -1.76 -2.43 -0.53
N TYR A 38 -2.82 -2.43 -1.35
CA TYR A 38 -3.74 -1.30 -1.46
C TYR A 38 -4.43 -1.00 -0.12
N ALA A 39 -4.95 -2.01 0.58
CA ALA A 39 -5.64 -1.82 1.85
C ALA A 39 -4.71 -1.24 2.94
N ILE A 40 -3.46 -1.68 2.98
CA ILE A 40 -2.44 -1.17 3.90
C ILE A 40 -2.16 0.32 3.63
N LEU A 41 -1.94 0.69 2.37
CA LEU A 41 -1.65 2.07 1.99
C LEU A 41 -2.87 2.99 2.16
N LEU A 42 -4.09 2.52 1.89
CA LEU A 42 -5.31 3.28 2.15
C LEU A 42 -5.51 3.55 3.64
N ARG A 43 -5.18 2.58 4.49
CA ARG A 43 -5.43 2.67 5.94
C ARG A 43 -4.34 3.45 6.68
N TYR A 44 -3.09 3.37 6.23
CA TYR A 44 -1.95 3.88 6.99
C TYR A 44 -1.00 4.77 6.19
N GLY A 45 -1.20 4.87 4.87
CA GLY A 45 -0.45 5.77 4.01
C GLY A 45 -0.81 7.23 4.20
N THR A 46 -0.02 8.06 3.54
CA THR A 46 -0.23 9.51 3.44
C THR A 46 -1.26 9.83 2.35
N GLU A 47 -1.79 11.05 2.34
CA GLU A 47 -2.66 11.52 1.25
C GLU A 47 -2.01 11.38 -0.13
N ARG A 48 -0.69 11.58 -0.21
CA ARG A 48 0.07 11.35 -1.44
C ARG A 48 0.05 9.89 -1.88
N ASP A 49 0.13 8.96 -0.94
CA ASP A 49 0.09 7.51 -1.24
C ASP A 49 -1.30 7.11 -1.76
N ILE A 50 -2.36 7.67 -1.17
CA ILE A 50 -3.75 7.48 -1.61
C ILE A 50 -3.95 8.02 -3.03
N GLU A 51 -3.41 9.21 -3.32
CA GLU A 51 -3.53 9.82 -4.65
C GLU A 51 -2.71 9.05 -5.71
N GLU A 52 -1.55 8.47 -5.36
CA GLU A 52 -0.83 7.55 -6.24
C GLU A 52 -1.66 6.30 -6.54
N ILE A 53 -2.28 5.69 -5.53
CA ILE A 53 -3.19 4.54 -5.71
C ILE A 53 -4.35 4.91 -6.65
N ARG A 54 -4.95 6.08 -6.46
CA ARG A 54 -6.08 6.53 -7.26
C ARG A 54 -5.73 6.66 -8.74
N ARG A 55 -4.58 7.23 -9.08
CA ARG A 55 -4.09 7.32 -10.46
C ARG A 55 -3.87 5.95 -11.11
N GLU A 56 -3.38 4.98 -10.34
CA GLU A 56 -3.22 3.61 -10.82
C GLU A 56 -4.58 2.96 -11.10
N PHE A 57 -5.58 3.16 -10.25
CA PHE A 57 -6.95 2.71 -10.51
C PHE A 57 -7.55 3.37 -11.74
N GLU A 58 -7.36 4.68 -11.92
CA GLU A 58 -7.82 5.40 -13.11
C GLU A 58 -7.15 4.86 -14.39
N THR A 59 -5.89 4.43 -14.32
CA THR A 59 -5.18 3.79 -15.45
C THR A 59 -5.74 2.39 -15.77
N VAL A 60 -6.04 1.59 -14.75
CA VAL A 60 -6.59 0.24 -14.92
C VAL A 60 -8.05 0.29 -15.40
N ILE A 61 -8.87 1.15 -14.82
CA ILE A 61 -10.30 1.29 -15.12
C ILE A 61 -10.52 2.09 -16.40
N GLY A 62 -9.68 3.11 -16.66
CA GLY A 62 -9.72 3.92 -17.88
C GLY A 62 -9.07 3.26 -19.10
N GLY A 63 -8.44 2.08 -18.91
CA GLY A 63 -7.76 1.31 -19.95
C GLY A 63 -8.67 0.42 -20.81
N GLU A 64 -10.00 0.45 -20.65
CA GLU A 64 -10.96 -0.23 -21.54
C GLU A 64 -11.22 0.55 -22.84
N ARG A 65 -10.17 0.91 -23.58
CA ARG A 65 -10.28 1.42 -24.96
C ARG A 65 -9.63 0.48 -25.97
#